data_AF-A0A0B7BQP7-F1
#
_entry.id   AF-A0A0B7BQP7-F1
#
_cell.length_a   1.000
_cell.length_b   1.000
_cell.length_c   1.000
_cell.angle_alpha   90.00
_cell.angle_beta   90.00
_cell.angle_gamma   90.00
#
_symmetry.space_group_name_H-M   'P 1'
#
loop_
_entity.id
_entity.type
_entity.pdbx_description
1 polymer ?
#
loop_
_entity_poly.entity_id
_entity_poly.type
_entity_poly.pdbx_seq_one_letter_code
_entity_poly.pdbx_strand_id
1 'polypeptide(L)'
;KSSLKSFEIKIDSWEKAARDRTSWRSLLRKGAKSCEAARQAASVLRRQKRKASAHESQTVATISCPHCPRLFKARIGLTSHLRVH
;
A
#
# COMPACT_ATOMS: atom_id res chain seq x y z
N LYS A 1 14.73 -20.72 -5.35
CA LYS A 1 13.50 -21.42 -5.79
C LYS A 1 12.22 -20.56 -5.72
N SER A 2 12.03 -19.71 -4.70
CA SER A 2 10.81 -18.93 -4.48
C SER A 2 10.52 -17.86 -5.55
N SER A 3 11.56 -17.18 -6.05
CA SER A 3 11.43 -16.12 -7.04
C SER A 3 10.83 -16.62 -8.37
N LEU A 4 11.19 -17.81 -8.86
CA LEU A 4 10.63 -18.36 -10.10
C LEU A 4 9.12 -18.62 -10.03
N LYS A 5 8.60 -19.04 -8.86
CA LYS A 5 7.15 -19.20 -8.65
C LYS A 5 6.43 -17.86 -8.75
N SER A 6 7.02 -16.79 -8.23
CA SER A 6 6.46 -15.44 -8.34
C SER A 6 6.37 -14.96 -9.79
N PHE A 7 7.23 -15.48 -10.67
CA PHE A 7 7.19 -15.23 -12.11
C PHE A 7 6.32 -16.24 -12.88
N GLU A 8 5.57 -17.10 -12.19
CA GLU A 8 4.73 -18.14 -12.78
C GLU A 8 5.53 -19.18 -13.61
N ILE A 9 6.83 -19.32 -13.32
CA ILE A 9 7.72 -20.26 -13.99
C ILE A 9 7.75 -21.57 -13.19
N LYS A 10 7.46 -22.69 -13.86
CA LYS A 10 7.56 -24.03 -13.28
C LYS A 10 9.01 -24.32 -12.89
N ILE A 11 9.24 -24.60 -11.60
CA ILE A 11 10.56 -24.90 -11.06
C ILE A 11 11.14 -26.18 -11.66
N ASP A 12 10.33 -27.18 -12.01
CA ASP A 12 10.85 -28.47 -12.46
C ASP A 12 11.15 -28.51 -13.96
N SER A 13 10.78 -27.46 -14.71
CA SER A 13 10.98 -27.38 -16.16
C SER A 13 11.66 -26.10 -16.63
N TRP A 14 12.26 -25.32 -15.72
CA TRP A 14 12.83 -24.01 -16.05
C TRP A 14 14.04 -24.12 -17.00
N GLU A 15 14.88 -25.15 -16.88
CA GLU A 15 16.02 -25.38 -17.78
C GLU A 15 15.57 -25.70 -19.22
N LYS A 16 14.44 -26.40 -19.37
CA LYS A 16 13.83 -26.65 -20.68
C LYS A 16 13.27 -25.37 -21.28
N ALA A 17 12.66 -24.52 -20.45
CA ALA A 17 12.16 -23.22 -20.88
C ALA A 17 13.30 -22.22 -21.21
N ALA A 18 14.44 -22.32 -20.52
CA ALA A 18 15.59 -21.44 -20.72
C ALA A 18 16.41 -21.75 -21.98
N ARG A 19 16.26 -22.96 -22.54
CA ARG A 19 16.93 -23.36 -23.80
C ARG A 19 16.50 -22.52 -24.99
N ASP A 20 15.22 -22.16 -25.08
CA ASP A 20 14.77 -21.15 -26.04
C ASP A 20 14.91 -19.77 -25.41
N ARG A 21 15.96 -19.06 -25.82
CA ARG A 21 16.28 -17.72 -25.30
C ARG A 21 15.18 -16.70 -25.55
N THR A 22 14.47 -16.79 -26.68
CA THR A 22 13.44 -15.82 -27.05
C THR A 22 12.20 -16.04 -26.22
N SER A 23 11.76 -17.31 -26.10
CA SER A 23 10.67 -17.72 -25.22
C SER A 23 10.97 -17.40 -23.74
N TRP A 24 12.19 -17.68 -23.29
CA TRP A 24 12.65 -17.37 -21.93
C TRP A 24 12.56 -15.89 -21.59
N ARG A 25 13.01 -15.00 -22.49
CA ARG A 25 12.93 -13.54 -22.28
C ARG A 25 11.48 -13.06 -22.22
N SER A 26 10.60 -13.60 -23.05
CA SER A 26 9.17 -13.28 -23.04
C SER A 26 8.50 -13.72 -21.73
N LEU A 27 8.81 -14.93 -21.25
CA LEU A 27 8.33 -15.44 -19.95
C LEU A 27 8.77 -14.55 -18.79
N LEU A 28 10.06 -14.19 -18.73
CA LEU A 28 10.57 -13.31 -17.68
C LEU A 28 9.91 -11.92 -17.70
N ARG A 29 9.70 -11.33 -18.89
CA ARG A 29 9.00 -10.05 -19.01
C ARG A 29 7.55 -10.15 -18.54
N LYS A 30 6.85 -11.23 -18.89
CA LYS A 30 5.47 -11.47 -18.40
C LYS A 30 5.46 -11.54 -16.87
N GLY A 31 6.35 -12.34 -16.29
CA GLY A 31 6.46 -12.48 -14.84
C GLY A 31 6.82 -11.17 -14.13
N ALA A 32 7.72 -10.36 -14.71
CA ALA A 32 8.09 -9.05 -14.18
C ALA A 32 6.89 -8.09 -14.17
N LYS A 33 6.14 -8.00 -15.29
CA LYS A 33 4.92 -7.19 -15.37
C LYS A 33 3.88 -7.63 -14.32
N SER A 34 3.71 -8.94 -14.13
CA SER A 34 2.79 -9.48 -13.11
C SER A 34 3.22 -9.09 -11.69
N CYS A 35 4.51 -9.25 -11.37
CA CYS A 35 5.06 -8.85 -10.07
C CYS A 35 4.87 -7.34 -9.82
N GLU A 36 5.13 -6.50 -10.82
CA GLU A 36 4.94 -5.06 -10.73
C GLU A 36 3.47 -4.69 -10.53
N ALA A 37 2.56 -5.30 -11.29
CA ALA A 37 1.13 -5.09 -11.13
C ALA A 37 0.64 -5.49 -9.74
N ALA A 38 1.08 -6.64 -9.22
CA ALA A 38 0.76 -7.09 -7.87
C ALA A 38 1.27 -6.11 -6.80
N ARG A 39 2.51 -5.60 -6.94
CA ARG A 39 3.05 -4.58 -6.03
C ARG A 39 2.26 -3.27 -6.08
N GLN A 40 1.89 -2.81 -7.27
CA GLN A 40 1.08 -1.60 -7.45
C GLN A 40 -0.31 -1.78 -6.82
N ALA A 41 -0.99 -2.90 -7.08
CA ALA A 41 -2.28 -3.23 -6.49
C ALA A 41 -2.23 -3.26 -4.95
N ALA A 42 -1.19 -3.87 -4.38
CA ALA A 42 -0.99 -3.89 -2.92
C ALA A 42 -0.78 -2.47 -2.35
N SER A 43 -0.04 -1.61 -3.05
CA SER A 43 0.14 -0.20 -2.64
C SER A 43 -1.18 0.58 -2.69
N VAL A 44 -1.97 0.39 -3.75
CA VAL A 44 -3.30 1.00 -3.90
C VAL A 44 -4.25 0.55 -2.79
N LEU A 45 -4.29 -0.75 -2.49
CA LEU A 45 -5.11 -1.29 -1.42
C LEU A 45 -4.72 -0.71 -0.05
N ARG A 46 -3.41 -0.61 0.22
CA ARG A 46 -2.90 0.05 1.44
C ARG A 46 -3.33 1.52 1.51
N ARG A 47 -3.31 2.25 0.39
CA ARG A 47 -3.76 3.66 0.32
C ARG A 47 -5.27 3.78 0.56
N GLN A 48 -6.07 2.91 -0.03
CA GLN A 48 -7.53 2.87 0.18
C GLN A 48 -7.85 2.59 1.65
N LYS A 49 -7.19 1.60 2.26
CA LYS A 49 -7.36 1.28 3.69
C LYS A 49 -7.03 2.49 4.58
N ARG A 50 -5.95 3.22 4.31
CA ARG A 50 -5.61 4.44 5.04
C ARG A 50 -6.67 5.53 4.88
N LYS A 51 -7.20 5.75 3.67
CA LYS A 51 -8.28 6.72 3.43
C LYS A 51 -9.56 6.35 4.18
N ALA A 52 -9.96 5.07 4.14
CA ALA A 52 -11.13 4.59 4.85
C ALA A 52 -10.99 4.77 6.37
N SER A 53 -9.83 4.42 6.94
CA SER A 53 -9.54 4.62 8.37
C SER A 53 -9.51 6.10 8.77
N ALA A 54 -8.97 6.98 7.91
CA ALA A 54 -8.98 8.41 8.18
C ALA A 54 -10.39 9.01 8.14
N HIS A 55 -11.25 8.51 7.25
CA HIS A 55 -12.67 8.88 7.22
C HIS A 55 -13.39 8.44 8.49
N GLU A 56 -13.16 7.19 8.93
CA GLU A 56 -13.73 6.65 10.18
C GLU A 56 -13.27 7.42 11.42
N SER A 57 -12.02 7.91 11.43
CA SER A 57 -11.51 8.70 12.56
C SER A 57 -12.13 10.10 12.65
N GLN A 58 -12.70 10.62 11.55
CA GLN A 58 -13.32 11.96 11.52
C GLN A 58 -14.73 11.99 12.13
N THR A 59 -15.39 10.84 12.28
CA THR A 59 -16.80 10.78 12.69
C THR A 59 -17.02 10.75 14.21
N VAL A 60 -15.99 10.51 15.04
CA VAL A 60 -16.21 10.13 16.46
C VAL A 60 -15.54 11.00 17.54
N ALA A 61 -14.52 11.83 17.26
CA ALA A 61 -13.79 12.51 18.34
C ALA A 61 -13.75 14.03 18.21
N THR A 62 -14.62 14.70 18.97
CA THR A 62 -14.62 16.15 19.13
C THR A 62 -13.96 16.50 20.47
N ILE A 63 -12.74 17.05 20.43
CA ILE A 63 -11.93 17.37 21.59
C ILE A 63 -12.15 18.84 21.97
N SER A 64 -12.54 19.12 23.22
CA SER A 64 -12.79 20.48 23.71
C SER A 64 -11.53 21.19 24.20
N CYS A 65 -11.51 22.52 24.09
CA CYS A 65 -10.52 23.37 24.75
C CYS A 65 -10.92 23.65 26.21
N PRO A 66 -9.98 23.64 27.18
CA PRO A 66 -10.25 24.00 28.57
C PRO A 66 -10.55 25.50 28.80
N HIS A 67 -10.12 26.38 27.89
CA HIS A 67 -10.23 27.84 28.07
C HIS A 67 -11.34 28.49 27.24
N CYS A 68 -11.89 27.80 26.23
CA CYS A 68 -12.94 28.34 25.37
C CYS A 68 -13.83 27.21 24.79
N PRO A 69 -15.06 27.50 24.32
CA PRO A 69 -15.99 26.49 23.80
C PRO A 69 -15.58 25.90 22.43
N ARG A 70 -14.33 26.11 21.99
CA ARG A 70 -13.86 25.64 20.68
C ARG A 70 -13.61 24.13 20.71
N LEU A 71 -14.03 23.48 19.62
CA LEU A 71 -13.97 22.04 19.42
C LEU A 71 -13.01 21.68 18.28
N PHE A 72 -12.24 20.60 18.47
CA PHE A 72 -11.21 20.15 17.53
C PHE A 72 -11.42 18.71 17.12
N LYS A 73 -11.21 18.42 15.83
CA LYS A 73 -11.27 17.06 15.26
C LYS A 73 -9.99 16.24 15.45
N ALA A 74 -8.91 16.87 15.96
CA ALA A 74 -7.62 16.24 16.14
C ALA A 74 -6.84 16.90 17.29
N ARG A 75 -6.07 16.08 18.05
CA ARG A 75 -5.22 16.57 19.15
C ARG A 75 -4.21 17.61 18.68
N ILE A 76 -3.64 17.44 17.48
CA ILE A 76 -2.68 18.39 16.90
C ILE A 76 -3.31 19.79 16.76
N GLY A 77 -4.58 19.88 16.36
CA GLY A 77 -5.31 21.15 16.26
C GLY A 77 -5.49 21.82 17.62
N LEU A 78 -5.88 21.04 18.64
CA LEU A 78 -5.99 21.53 20.01
C LEU A 78 -4.63 22.01 20.55
N THR A 79 -3.57 21.20 20.41
CA THR A 79 -2.23 21.58 20.87
C THR A 79 -1.74 22.86 20.21
N SER A 80 -1.99 23.04 18.91
CA SER A 80 -1.62 24.28 18.24
C SER A 80 -2.42 25.48 18.73
N HIS A 81 -3.71 25.30 19.01
CA HIS A 81 -4.57 26.34 19.58
C HIS A 81 -4.17 26.73 21.00
N LEU A 82 -3.79 25.77 21.84
CA LEU A 82 -3.35 26.04 23.21
C LEU A 82 -2.04 26.84 23.28
N ARG A 83 -1.20 26.81 22.23
CA ARG A 83 0.03 27.60 22.18
C ARG A 83 -0.19 29.10 21.95
N VAL A 84 -1.36 29.47 21.42
CA VAL A 84 -1.71 30.87 21.11
C VAL A 84 -2.76 31.43 22.07
N HIS A 85 -3.16 30.63 23.06
CA HIS A 85 -3.94 31.10 24.20
C HIS A 85 -3.01 31.78 25.20
#